data_AF-A0A5E4J9N5-F1
#
_entry.id   AF-A0A5E4J9N5-F1
#
_cell.length_a   1.000
_cell.length_b   1.000
_cell.length_c   1.000
_cell.angle_alpha   90.00
_cell.angle_beta   90.00
_cell.angle_gamma   90.00
#
_symmetry.space_group_name_H-M   'P 1'
#
loop_
_entity.id
_entity.type
_entity.pdbx_description
1 polymer ?
#
loop_
_entity_poly.entity_id
_entity_poly.type
_entity_poly.pdbx_seq_one_letter_code
_entity_poly.pdbx_strand_id
1 'polypeptide(L)' 'MGARPRKWKKKGKMRWKWVKKRRKKMRRMQKRRVGEL' A
#
# COMPACT_ATOMS: atom_id res chain seq x y z
N MET A 1 0.19 -5.77 -8.88
CA MET A 1 -0.83 -5.77 -7.80
C MET A 1 -2.20 -5.63 -8.43
N GLY A 2 -2.87 -6.75 -8.74
CA GLY A 2 -4.26 -6.72 -9.20
C GLY A 2 -5.13 -6.00 -8.17
N ALA A 3 -5.56 -4.78 -8.49
CA ALA A 3 -6.36 -4.00 -7.56
C ALA A 3 -7.81 -4.48 -7.64
N ARG A 4 -8.29 -5.17 -6.60
CA ARG A 4 -9.71 -5.57 -6.51
C ARG A 4 -10.60 -4.31 -6.60
N PRO A 5 -11.52 -4.20 -7.59
CA PRO A 5 -12.36 -3.01 -7.79
C PRO A 5 -13.14 -2.58 -6.53
N ARG A 6 -13.49 -3.53 -5.66
CA ARG A 6 -14.15 -3.26 -4.38
C ARG A 6 -13.35 -2.38 -3.41
N LYS A 7 -12.03 -2.30 -3.54
CA LYS A 7 -11.17 -1.40 -2.74
C LYS A 7 -11.31 0.07 -3.16
N TRP A 8 -11.84 0.37 -4.34
CA TRP A 8 -12.05 1.75 -4.81
C TRP A 8 -13.28 2.39 -4.17
N LYS A 9 -14.24 1.58 -3.71
CA LYS A 9 -15.40 2.06 -2.94
C LYS A 9 -14.92 2.63 -1.60
N LYS A 10 -15.03 3.95 -1.43
CA LYS A 10 -14.57 4.74 -0.27
C LYS A 10 -15.56 4.71 0.90
N LYS A 11 -16.28 3.60 1.14
CA LYS A 11 -17.22 3.49 2.27
C LYS A 11 -16.48 2.97 3.50
N GLY A 12 -16.37 3.80 4.54
CA GLY A 12 -15.71 3.46 5.81
C GLY A 12 -14.22 3.13 5.71
N LYS A 13 -13.57 3.50 4.60
CA LYS A 13 -12.17 3.14 4.29
C LYS A 13 -11.44 4.32 3.68
N MET A 14 -10.16 4.43 4.01
CA MET A 14 -9.24 5.37 3.36
C MET A 14 -9.15 5.08 1.86
N ARG A 15 -9.07 6.14 1.04
CA ARG A 15 -8.95 6.06 -0.42
C ARG A 15 -7.80 5.12 -0.81
N TRP A 16 -8.07 4.17 -1.71
CA TRP A 16 -7.12 3.12 -2.10
C TRP A 16 -5.76 3.65 -2.58
N LYS A 17 -5.71 4.83 -3.22
CA LYS A 17 -4.47 5.51 -3.62
C LYS A 17 -3.51 5.70 -2.42
N TRP A 18 -4.04 6.21 -1.30
CA TRP A 18 -3.25 6.49 -0.10
C TRP A 18 -2.86 5.21 0.64
N VAL A 19 -3.77 4.23 0.71
CA VAL A 19 -3.47 2.88 1.23
C VAL A 19 -2.31 2.24 0.45
N LYS A 20 -2.32 2.36 -0.89
CA LYS A 20 -1.25 1.86 -1.76
C LYS A 20 0.07 2.60 -1.50
N LYS A 21 0.04 3.93 -1.36
CA LYS A 21 1.25 4.74 -1.07
C LYS A 21 1.87 4.35 0.28
N ARG A 22 1.06 4.18 1.33
CA ARG A 22 1.51 3.75 2.67
C ARG A 22 2.14 2.35 2.63
N ARG A 23 1.49 1.39 1.97
CA ARG A 23 2.04 0.02 1.81
C ARG A 23 3.39 0.00 1.08
N LYS A 24 3.54 0.79 0.00
CA LYS A 24 4.82 0.91 -0.71
C LYS A 24 5.92 1.49 0.19
N LYS A 25 5.61 2.50 1.00
CA LYS A 25 6.58 3.09 1.95
C LYS A 25 7.03 2.06 2.98
N MET A 26 6.11 1.34 3.60
CA MET A 26 6.43 0.28 4.57
C MET A 26 7.31 -0.81 3.96
N ARG A 27 6.98 -1.29 2.76
CA ARG A 27 7.78 -2.32 2.07
C ARG A 27 9.21 -1.86 1.77
N ARG A 28 9.39 -0.59 1.37
CA ARG A 28 10.72 0.00 1.15
C ARG A 28 11.53 0.12 2.43
N MET A 29 10.89 0.53 3.54
CA MET A 29 11.55 0.60 4.84
C MET A 29 11.96 -0.79 5.33
N GLN A 30 11.10 -1.80 5.14
CA GLN A 30 11.43 -3.18 5.50
C GLN A 30 12.60 -3.71 4.68
N LYS A 31 12.62 -3.49 3.35
CA LYS A 31 13.77 -3.84 2.49
C LYS A 31 15.07 -3.17 2.93
N ARG A 32 15.03 -1.87 3.24
CA ARG A 32 16.17 -1.12 3.80
C ARG A 32 16.67 -1.73 5.11
N ARG A 33 15.77 -2.13 5.99
CA ARG A 33 16.12 -2.71 7.30
C ARG A 33 16.80 -4.09 7.18
N VAL A 34 16.40 -4.90 6.20
CA VAL A 34 16.95 -6.25 5.96
C VAL A 34 18.23 -6.19 5.11
N GLY A 35 18.58 -5.04 4.55
CA GLY A 35 19.77 -4.89 3.69
C GLY A 35 19.59 -5.43 2.27
N GLU A 36 18.37 -5.79 1.87
CA GLU A 36 18.04 -6.25 0.50
C GLU A 36 17.84 -5.07 -0.49
N LEU A 37 18.76 -4.12 -0.51
CA LEU A 37 18.78 -3.04 -1.49
C LEU A 37 19.92 -3.19 -2.47
#